data_AF-A0A508WWG6-F1
#
_entry.id   AF-A0A508WWG6-F1
#
_cell.length_a   1.000
_cell.length_b   1.000
_cell.length_c   1.000
_cell.angle_alpha   90.00
_cell.angle_beta   90.00
_cell.angle_gamma   90.00
#
_symmetry.space_group_name_H-M   'P 1'
#
loop_
_entity.id
_entity.type
_entity.pdbx_description
1 polymer ?
#
loop_
_entity_poly.entity_id
_entity_poly.type
_entity_poly.pdbx_seq_one_letter_code
_entity_poly.pdbx_strand_id
1 'polypeptide(L)'
;MTQLLNVTRNDDGQFEITDQGGSVVVGPFDTNAAAWKALDRLDNDNANRPDKPRSSKKVLWGKPEKKPKHSRRKEKRLQEKQEHRMKVDAAKAPTWIRNVAAAKFDPAGIRAYRDAKLGTFGAASEVKRIDPAVYLAEKAARGE
;
A
#
# COMPACT_ATOMS: atom_id res chain seq x y z
N MET A 1 28.06 10.22 19.46
CA MET A 1 27.71 9.45 20.68
C MET A 1 26.23 9.68 20.94
N THR A 2 25.43 8.64 21.11
CA THR A 2 24.00 8.77 21.43
C THR A 2 23.87 8.99 22.94
N GLN A 3 23.49 10.20 23.36
CA GLN A 3 23.17 10.48 24.76
C GLN A 3 21.77 9.92 25.05
N LEU A 4 21.63 9.12 26.11
CA LEU A 4 20.37 8.52 26.52
C LEU A 4 19.69 9.46 27.51
N LEU A 5 18.65 10.15 27.05
CA LEU A 5 17.89 11.13 27.82
C LEU A 5 16.58 10.51 28.34
N ASN A 6 16.24 10.77 29.59
CA ASN A 6 15.04 10.28 30.26
C ASN A 6 14.09 11.44 30.58
N VAL A 7 12.78 11.18 30.56
CA VAL A 7 11.77 12.12 31.07
C VAL A 7 11.42 11.71 32.50
N THR A 8 11.72 12.56 33.47
CA THR A 8 11.47 12.35 34.90
C THR A 8 10.47 13.37 35.44
N ARG A 9 9.78 13.02 36.52
CA ARG A 9 8.84 13.93 37.19
C ARG A 9 9.48 14.46 38.47
N ASN A 10 9.43 15.77 38.65
CA ASN A 10 9.95 16.45 39.83
C ASN A 10 8.94 16.44 40.99
N ASP A 11 9.42 16.82 42.18
CA ASP A 11 8.63 16.91 43.40
C ASP A 11 7.48 17.93 43.29
N ASP A 12 7.65 18.97 42.47
CA ASP A 12 6.61 19.97 42.14
C ASP A 12 5.59 19.46 41.11
N GLY A 13 5.71 18.21 40.67
CA GLY A 13 4.81 17.56 39.73
C GLY A 13 5.03 17.92 38.26
N GLN A 14 6.02 18.77 37.96
CA GLN A 14 6.49 19.12 36.61
C GLN A 14 7.41 18.03 36.03
N PHE A 15 7.58 18.04 34.71
CA PHE A 15 8.37 17.04 33.98
C PHE A 15 9.67 17.64 33.49
N GLU A 16 10.81 16.99 33.74
CA GLU A 16 12.12 17.43 33.28
C GLU A 16 12.77 16.36 32.41
N ILE A 17 13.66 16.78 31.52
CA ILE A 17 14.48 15.86 30.73
C ILE A 17 15.85 15.77 31.39
N THR A 18 16.22 14.59 31.88
CA THR A 18 17.48 14.31 32.58
C THR A 18 18.38 13.41 31.75
N ASP A 19 19.69 13.58 31.88
CA ASP A 19 20.68 12.63 31.33
C ASP A 19 20.80 11.40 32.25
N GLN A 20 21.48 10.34 31.80
CA GLN A 20 21.72 9.14 32.61
C GLN A 20 22.38 9.43 33.97
N GLY A 21 23.13 10.54 34.06
CA GLY A 21 23.77 11.01 35.29
C GLY A 21 22.84 11.75 36.26
N GLY A 22 21.56 11.91 35.93
CA GLY A 22 20.59 12.64 36.77
C GLY A 22 20.68 14.17 36.65
N SER A 23 21.55 14.69 35.76
CA SER A 23 21.63 16.12 35.47
C SER A 23 20.47 16.56 34.57
N VAL A 24 19.83 17.67 34.93
CA VAL A 24 18.74 18.26 34.14
C VAL A 24 19.32 18.89 32.87
N VAL A 25 18.82 18.44 31.71
CA VAL A 25 19.27 18.89 30.38
C VAL A 25 18.34 19.96 29.84
N VAL A 26 17.03 19.76 29.95
CA VAL A 26 16.01 20.73 29.54
C VAL A 26 14.90 20.77 30.58
N GLY A 27 14.50 22.00 30.89
CA GLY A 27 13.83 22.41 32.13
C GLY A 27 12.45 21.84 32.41
N PRO A 28 11.76 22.42 33.41
CA PRO A 28 10.48 21.92 33.87
C PRO A 28 9.37 22.23 32.87
N PHE A 29 8.70 21.18 32.42
CA PHE A 29 7.52 21.20 31.57
C PHE A 29 6.29 20.91 32.42
N ASP A 30 5.25 21.73 32.26
CA ASP A 30 3.99 21.54 32.98
C ASP A 30 3.23 20.27 32.55
N THR A 31 3.55 19.70 31.38
CA THR A 31 2.87 18.51 30.86
C THR A 31 3.86 17.46 30.35
N ASN A 32 3.53 16.19 30.59
CA ASN A 32 4.28 15.05 30.09
C ASN A 32 4.45 15.11 28.57
N ALA A 33 3.38 15.49 27.85
CA ALA A 33 3.39 15.63 26.40
C ALA A 33 4.37 16.71 25.92
N ALA A 34 4.53 17.82 26.65
CA ALA A 34 5.50 18.84 26.32
C ALA A 34 6.94 18.34 26.51
N ALA A 35 7.21 17.58 27.57
CA ALA A 35 8.50 16.95 27.81
C ALA A 35 8.86 15.93 26.72
N TRP A 36 7.95 15.01 26.36
CA TRP A 36 8.19 14.08 25.24
C TRP A 36 8.40 14.79 23.90
N LYS A 37 7.66 15.87 23.64
CA LYS A 37 7.83 16.66 22.41
C LYS A 37 9.18 17.40 22.40
N ALA A 38 9.67 17.84 23.54
CA ALA A 38 11.00 18.46 23.64
C ALA A 38 12.12 17.41 23.48
N LEU A 39 11.96 16.22 24.05
CA LEU A 39 12.87 15.09 23.86
C LEU A 39 12.96 14.67 22.38
N ASP A 40 11.83 14.54 21.70
CA ASP A 40 11.77 14.21 20.28
C ASP A 40 12.48 15.27 19.41
N ARG A 41 12.41 16.55 19.78
CA ARG A 41 13.19 17.59 19.09
C ARG A 41 14.70 17.44 19.31
N LEU A 42 15.13 17.25 20.55
CA LEU A 42 16.54 17.08 20.90
C LEU A 42 17.17 15.88 20.17
N ASP A 43 16.43 14.77 20.07
CA ASP A 43 16.91 13.58 19.34
C ASP A 43 17.05 13.84 17.83
N ASN A 44 16.09 14.59 17.25
CA ASN A 44 16.15 14.97 15.83
C ASN A 44 17.23 16.01 15.51
N ASP A 45 17.46 16.99 16.39
CA ASP A 45 18.50 18.03 16.25
C ASP A 45 19.90 17.39 16.30
N ASN A 46 20.12 16.46 17.23
CA ASN A 46 21.38 15.71 17.34
C ASN A 46 21.65 14.79 16.14
N ALA A 47 20.60 14.39 15.40
CA ALA A 47 20.73 13.57 14.20
C ALA A 47 21.19 14.35 12.95
N ASN A 48 21.42 15.67 13.05
CA ASN A 48 21.78 16.56 11.94
C ASN A 48 20.84 16.38 10.73
N ARG A 49 19.57 16.06 11.01
CA ARG A 49 18.54 15.89 9.99
C ARG A 49 17.86 17.25 9.82
N PRO A 50 17.71 17.74 8.57
CA PRO A 50 16.98 18.98 8.36
C PRO A 50 15.55 18.83 8.87
N ASP A 51 15.06 19.84 9.59
CA ASP A 51 13.67 19.95 10.04
C ASP A 51 12.72 19.75 8.87
N LYS A 52 12.24 18.51 8.68
CA LYS A 52 11.26 18.21 7.64
C LYS A 52 9.90 18.64 8.19
N PRO A 53 9.23 19.62 7.57
CA PRO A 53 7.87 19.96 7.96
C PRO A 53 7.02 18.69 7.83
N ARG A 54 6.30 18.35 8.91
CA ARG A 54 5.41 17.18 8.92
C ARG A 54 4.47 17.30 7.73
N SER A 55 4.54 16.35 6.80
CA SER A 55 3.76 16.39 5.58
C SER A 55 2.28 16.42 5.94
N SER A 56 1.55 17.45 5.51
CA SER A 56 0.09 17.53 5.61
C SER A 56 -0.63 16.57 4.64
N LYS A 57 0.09 15.63 4.02
CA LYS A 57 -0.51 14.58 3.20
C LYS A 57 -1.44 13.77 4.08
N LYS A 58 -2.72 13.78 3.70
CA LYS A 58 -3.76 13.02 4.38
C LYS A 58 -3.39 11.54 4.33
N VAL A 59 -3.26 10.95 5.50
CA VAL A 59 -2.98 9.52 5.66
C VAL A 59 -4.15 8.74 5.07
N LEU A 60 -3.88 7.58 4.46
CA LEU A 60 -4.86 6.78 3.71
C LEU A 60 -6.08 6.31 4.54
N TRP A 61 -5.98 6.43 5.86
CA TRP A 61 -7.02 6.09 6.83
C TRP A 61 -7.92 7.31 7.08
N GLY A 62 -8.80 7.60 6.11
CA GLY A 62 -9.76 8.71 6.18
C GLY A 62 -10.60 8.81 4.91
N LYS A 63 -11.78 9.43 4.99
CA LYS A 63 -12.61 9.66 3.79
C LYS A 63 -11.84 10.57 2.82
N PRO A 64 -11.56 10.14 1.57
CA PRO A 64 -10.81 10.95 0.64
C PRO A 64 -11.61 12.22 0.31
N GLU A 65 -10.99 13.38 0.49
CA GLU A 65 -11.62 14.63 0.11
C GLU A 65 -11.88 14.68 -1.39
N LYS A 66 -13.02 15.29 -1.75
CA LYS A 66 -13.41 15.48 -3.14
C LYS A 66 -12.36 16.32 -3.86
N LYS A 67 -11.63 15.72 -4.81
CA LYS A 67 -10.68 16.41 -5.70
C LYS A 67 -11.28 17.72 -6.26
N PRO A 68 -10.52 18.82 -6.36
CA PRO A 68 -11.02 20.10 -6.84
C PRO A 68 -11.51 20.01 -8.30
N LYS A 69 -12.55 20.78 -8.66
CA LYS A 69 -13.23 20.71 -9.98
C LYS A 69 -12.27 20.82 -11.17
N HIS A 70 -11.23 21.64 -11.05
CA HIS A 70 -10.22 21.81 -12.10
C HIS A 70 -9.41 20.53 -12.36
N SER A 71 -8.98 19.82 -11.30
CA SER A 71 -8.21 18.57 -11.44
C SER A 71 -9.02 17.48 -12.16
N ARG A 72 -10.31 17.34 -11.83
CA ARG A 72 -11.21 16.39 -12.49
C ARG A 72 -11.39 16.68 -13.97
N ARG A 73 -11.53 17.96 -14.34
CA ARG A 73 -11.63 18.39 -15.75
C ARG A 73 -10.35 18.07 -16.53
N LYS A 74 -9.18 18.25 -15.90
CA LYS A 74 -7.88 17.91 -16.52
C LYS A 74 -7.74 16.40 -16.74
N GLU A 75 -8.12 15.59 -15.75
CA GLU A 75 -8.13 14.12 -15.86
C GLU A 75 -9.03 13.64 -16.99
N LYS A 76 -10.26 14.17 -17.08
CA LYS A 76 -11.20 13.83 -18.16
C LYS A 76 -10.63 14.14 -19.55
N ARG A 77 -10.04 15.32 -19.73
CA ARG A 77 -9.40 15.70 -21.00
C ARG A 77 -8.22 14.80 -21.38
N LEU A 78 -7.47 14.31 -20.40
CA LEU A 78 -6.37 13.38 -20.64
C LEU A 78 -6.91 12.02 -21.08
N GLN A 79 -7.97 11.54 -20.44
CA GLN A 79 -8.63 10.30 -20.80
C GLN A 79 -9.22 10.36 -22.22
N GLU A 80 -9.95 11.42 -22.57
CA GLU A 80 -10.48 11.65 -23.92
C GLU A 80 -9.35 11.68 -24.98
N LYS A 81 -8.20 12.29 -24.66
CA LYS A 81 -7.02 12.27 -25.57
C LYS A 81 -6.42 10.88 -25.73
N GLN A 82 -6.35 10.09 -24.66
CA GLN A 82 -5.84 8.72 -24.72
C GLN A 82 -6.78 7.83 -25.54
N GLU A 83 -8.09 7.92 -25.31
CA GLU A 83 -9.12 7.19 -26.08
C GLU A 83 -9.05 7.55 -27.57
N HIS A 84 -8.91 8.82 -27.91
CA HIS A 84 -8.77 9.26 -29.30
C HIS A 84 -7.51 8.69 -29.95
N ARG A 85 -6.36 8.71 -29.27
CA ARG A 85 -5.11 8.13 -29.78
C ARG A 85 -5.25 6.63 -30.00
N MET A 86 -5.81 5.92 -29.04
CA MET A 86 -6.07 4.48 -29.15
C MET A 86 -6.95 4.14 -30.35
N LYS A 87 -7.99 4.94 -30.62
CA LYS A 87 -8.86 4.75 -31.79
C LYS A 87 -8.11 4.95 -33.12
N VAL A 88 -7.26 5.97 -33.19
CA VAL A 88 -6.43 6.23 -34.38
C VAL A 88 -5.43 5.11 -34.60
N ASP A 89 -4.77 4.65 -33.53
CA ASP A 89 -3.77 3.59 -33.61
C ASP A 89 -4.41 2.24 -33.97
N ALA A 90 -5.60 1.93 -33.44
CA ALA A 90 -6.38 0.77 -33.83
C ALA A 90 -6.77 0.81 -35.32
N ALA A 91 -7.13 1.98 -35.86
CA ALA A 91 -7.40 2.14 -37.28
C ALA A 91 -6.14 1.94 -38.14
N LYS A 92 -4.97 2.31 -37.64
CA LYS A 92 -3.67 2.11 -38.32
C LYS A 92 -3.11 0.68 -38.20
N ALA A 93 -3.65 -0.15 -37.30
CA ALA A 93 -3.16 -1.51 -37.11
C ALA A 93 -3.33 -2.38 -38.37
N PRO A 94 -2.38 -3.28 -38.68
CA PRO A 94 -2.53 -4.27 -39.75
C PRO A 94 -3.84 -5.07 -39.67
N THR A 95 -4.41 -5.42 -40.82
CA THR A 95 -5.73 -6.05 -40.92
C THR A 95 -5.86 -7.34 -40.11
N TRP A 96 -4.80 -8.15 -40.01
CA TRP A 96 -4.80 -9.36 -39.18
C TRP A 96 -4.89 -9.05 -37.68
N ILE A 97 -4.28 -7.96 -37.22
CA ILE A 97 -4.41 -7.46 -35.83
C ILE A 97 -5.82 -6.90 -35.60
N ARG A 98 -6.38 -6.13 -36.55
CA ARG A 98 -7.77 -5.66 -36.43
C ARG A 98 -8.79 -6.80 -36.38
N ASN A 99 -8.60 -7.86 -37.17
CA ASN A 99 -9.53 -8.99 -37.21
C ASN A 99 -9.46 -9.84 -35.93
N VAL A 100 -8.26 -10.06 -35.37
CA VAL A 100 -8.09 -10.79 -34.10
C VAL A 100 -8.55 -9.95 -32.91
N ALA A 101 -8.27 -8.64 -32.91
CA ALA A 101 -8.67 -7.73 -31.85
C ALA A 101 -10.17 -7.38 -31.90
N ALA A 102 -10.79 -7.19 -33.07
CA ALA A 102 -12.22 -6.87 -33.15
C ALA A 102 -13.13 -8.00 -32.64
N ALA A 103 -12.67 -9.26 -32.67
CA ALA A 103 -13.44 -10.38 -32.15
C ALA A 103 -13.32 -10.56 -30.63
N LYS A 104 -12.20 -10.16 -29.98
CA LYS A 104 -11.90 -10.50 -28.58
C LYS A 104 -11.10 -9.45 -27.78
N PHE A 105 -10.91 -8.23 -28.27
CA PHE A 105 -10.10 -7.23 -27.57
C PHE A 105 -10.86 -6.67 -26.38
N ASP A 106 -10.42 -7.10 -25.20
CA ASP A 106 -10.90 -6.66 -23.91
C ASP A 106 -9.87 -5.67 -23.32
N PRO A 107 -10.14 -4.36 -23.36
CA PRO A 107 -9.19 -3.34 -22.91
C PRO A 107 -8.93 -3.39 -21.39
N ALA A 108 -9.75 -4.10 -20.62
CA ALA A 108 -9.61 -4.25 -19.18
C ALA A 108 -9.14 -5.66 -18.76
N GLY A 109 -8.98 -6.60 -19.70
CA GLY A 109 -8.62 -8.00 -19.41
C GLY A 109 -9.63 -8.70 -18.51
N ILE A 110 -10.90 -8.31 -18.61
CA ILE A 110 -12.06 -8.86 -17.91
C ILE A 110 -12.53 -10.16 -18.57
N ARG A 111 -11.87 -11.22 -18.09
CA ARG A 111 -12.57 -12.39 -17.56
C ARG A 111 -13.16 -13.44 -18.48
N ALA A 112 -13.45 -13.26 -19.78
CA ALA A 112 -14.02 -14.42 -20.51
C ALA A 112 -13.08 -15.65 -20.52
N TYR A 113 -11.78 -15.43 -20.77
CA TYR A 113 -10.77 -16.49 -20.69
C TYR A 113 -10.37 -16.84 -19.25
N ARG A 114 -10.29 -15.83 -18.36
CA ARG A 114 -9.89 -16.03 -16.96
C ARG A 114 -11.00 -16.69 -16.13
N ASP A 115 -12.26 -16.31 -16.29
CA ASP A 115 -13.45 -16.97 -15.71
C ASP A 115 -13.74 -18.31 -16.38
N ALA A 116 -13.40 -18.55 -17.66
CA ALA A 116 -13.44 -19.90 -18.20
C ALA A 116 -12.39 -20.81 -17.52
N LYS A 117 -11.16 -20.31 -17.31
CA LYS A 117 -10.09 -21.04 -16.59
C LYS A 117 -10.33 -21.16 -15.08
N LEU A 118 -10.85 -20.12 -14.42
CA LEU A 118 -11.16 -20.08 -12.99
C LEU A 118 -12.52 -20.72 -12.68
N GLY A 119 -13.47 -20.68 -13.60
CA GLY A 119 -14.75 -21.39 -13.50
C GLY A 119 -14.63 -22.90 -13.71
N THR A 120 -13.53 -23.36 -14.31
CA THR A 120 -13.18 -24.79 -14.32
C THR A 120 -12.61 -25.25 -12.97
N PHE A 121 -12.01 -24.34 -12.19
CA PHE A 121 -11.48 -24.63 -10.86
C PHE A 121 -11.86 -23.54 -9.85
N GLY A 122 -13.17 -23.41 -9.57
CA GLY A 122 -13.60 -22.63 -8.41
C GLY A 122 -13.04 -23.25 -7.11
N ALA A 123 -13.16 -22.54 -5.98
CA ALA A 123 -12.82 -23.07 -4.65
C ALA A 123 -13.61 -24.34 -4.25
N ALA A 124 -14.57 -24.75 -5.10
CA ALA A 124 -15.38 -25.95 -5.02
C ALA A 124 -15.34 -26.79 -6.31
N SER A 125 -14.23 -26.77 -7.06
CA SER A 125 -14.04 -27.83 -8.07
C SER A 125 -13.94 -29.18 -7.35
N GLU A 126 -14.61 -30.18 -7.89
CA GLU A 126 -14.57 -31.56 -7.38
C GLU A 126 -13.13 -32.06 -7.42
N VAL A 127 -12.40 -31.89 -6.33
CA VAL A 127 -11.28 -32.76 -6.02
C VAL A 127 -11.89 -34.15 -5.95
N LYS A 128 -11.60 -35.00 -6.94
CA LYS A 128 -11.95 -36.43 -6.87
C LYS A 128 -11.49 -36.91 -5.50
N ARG A 129 -12.44 -37.28 -4.64
CA ARG A 129 -12.11 -37.98 -3.39
C ARG A 129 -11.62 -39.36 -3.80
N ILE A 130 -10.31 -39.47 -3.92
CA ILE A 130 -9.65 -40.74 -4.16
C ILE A 130 -9.65 -41.48 -2.83
N ASP A 131 -10.30 -42.64 -2.77
CA ASP A 131 -10.10 -43.57 -1.68
C ASP A 131 -8.68 -44.16 -1.82
N PRO A 132 -7.79 -43.99 -0.82
CA PRO A 132 -6.41 -44.47 -0.90
C PRO A 132 -6.32 -45.98 -1.14
N ALA A 133 -7.31 -46.77 -0.69
CA ALA A 133 -7.32 -48.21 -0.92
C ALA A 133 -7.53 -48.54 -2.41
N VAL A 134 -8.45 -47.83 -3.07
CA VAL A 134 -8.73 -48.01 -4.50
C VAL A 134 -7.55 -47.56 -5.35
N TYR A 135 -6.90 -46.45 -4.98
CA TYR A 135 -5.72 -45.96 -5.67
C TYR A 135 -4.52 -46.90 -5.58
N LEU A 136 -4.27 -47.47 -4.39
CA LEU A 136 -3.19 -48.43 -4.20
C LEU A 136 -3.45 -49.73 -4.97
N ALA A 137 -4.70 -50.20 -5.03
CA ALA A 137 -5.07 -51.36 -5.83
C ALA A 137 -4.87 -51.11 -7.34
N GLU A 138 -5.27 -49.93 -7.82
CA GLU A 138 -5.07 -49.54 -9.22
C GLU A 138 -3.57 -49.38 -9.57
N LYS A 139 -2.76 -48.82 -8.65
CA LYS A 139 -1.32 -48.67 -8.81
C LYS A 139 -0.60 -50.03 -8.85
N ALA A 140 -0.99 -50.94 -7.96
CA ALA A 140 -0.48 -52.31 -7.95
C ALA A 140 -0.84 -53.07 -9.24
N ALA A 141 -2.05 -52.87 -9.78
CA ALA A 141 -2.46 -53.46 -11.05
C ALA A 141 -1.72 -52.86 -12.26
N ARG A 142 -1.29 -51.59 -12.18
CA ARG A 142 -0.49 -50.91 -13.21
C ARG A 142 1.00 -51.26 -13.15
N GLY A 143 1.46 -51.88 -12.06
CA GLY A 143 2.85 -52.34 -11.89
C GLY A 143 3.84 -51.23 -11.50
N GLU A 144 3.34 -50.12 -10.92
CA GLU A 144 4.14 -49.00 -10.41
C GLU A 144 4.38 -49.03 -8.90
#